data_AF-A0AAE3VF81-F1
#
_entry.id   AF-A0AAE3VF81-F1
#
_cell.length_a   1.000
_cell.length_b   1.000
_cell.length_c   1.000
_cell.angle_alpha   90.00
_cell.angle_beta   90.00
_cell.angle_gamma   90.00
#
_symmetry.space_group_name_H-M   'P 1'
#
loop_
_entity.id
_entity.type
_entity.pdbx_description
1 polymer ?
#
loop_
_entity_poly.entity_id
_entity_poly.type
_entity_poly.pdbx_seq_one_letter_code
_entity_poly.pdbx_strand_id
1 'polypeptide(L)'
;MEASEEKRWLVLFNFGIDCHLGTLWFLKESLLKRTVAGYDQRSTRRAHPGLSVNRRTPSSLQDVVSMLIGTSKARSRCFSACDIMAKREPERRTYFSILRPVPVRPLNFCNTRQWRAEVERNLHKPKLTSEETQELTRFLVEGGLSR
;
A
#
# COMPACT_ATOMS: atom_id res chain seq x y z
N MET A 1 16.46 -11.70 -18.92
CA MET A 1 15.13 -12.34 -18.81
C MET A 1 14.51 -12.21 -20.18
N GLU A 2 14.15 -13.33 -20.80
CA GLU A 2 13.51 -13.28 -22.12
C GLU A 2 12.12 -12.63 -21.99
N ALA A 3 11.64 -11.94 -23.03
CA ALA A 3 10.36 -11.23 -22.99
C ALA A 3 9.16 -12.16 -22.66
N SER A 4 9.28 -13.44 -22.98
CA SER A 4 8.30 -14.49 -22.65
C SER A 4 8.25 -14.79 -21.14
N GLU A 5 9.40 -14.81 -20.48
CA GLU A 5 9.51 -15.03 -19.03
C GLU A 5 8.98 -13.85 -18.24
N GLU A 6 9.32 -12.62 -18.64
CA GLU A 6 8.87 -11.40 -17.98
C GLU A 6 7.34 -11.30 -18.01
N LYS A 7 6.72 -11.62 -19.15
CA LYS A 7 5.26 -11.66 -19.30
C LYS A 7 4.62 -12.70 -18.37
N ARG A 8 5.22 -13.90 -18.23
CA ARG A 8 4.71 -14.94 -17.32
C ARG A 8 4.78 -14.49 -15.86
N TRP A 9 5.89 -13.86 -15.46
CA TRP A 9 6.05 -13.32 -14.12
C TRP A 9 5.06 -12.20 -13.83
N LEU A 10 4.80 -11.31 -14.79
CA LEU A 10 3.81 -10.24 -14.64
C LEU A 10 2.40 -10.81 -14.45
N VAL A 11 2.01 -11.84 -15.21
CA VAL A 11 0.72 -12.51 -15.04
C VAL A 11 0.61 -13.14 -13.64
N LEU A 12 1.64 -13.85 -13.19
CA LEU A 12 1.67 -14.44 -11.85
C LEU A 12 1.62 -13.37 -10.75
N PHE A 13 2.34 -12.27 -10.94
CA PHE A 13 2.34 -11.15 -10.01
C PHE A 13 0.94 -10.54 -9.88
N ASN A 14 0.29 -10.24 -11.01
CA ASN A 14 -1.06 -9.67 -11.03
C ASN A 14 -2.13 -10.63 -10.51
N PHE A 15 -1.91 -11.94 -10.65
CA PHE A 15 -2.79 -12.96 -10.05
C PHE A 15 -2.64 -13.02 -8.53
N GLY A 16 -1.40 -12.98 -8.02
CA GLY A 16 -1.12 -13.14 -6.59
C GLY A 16 -1.26 -11.87 -5.76
N ILE A 17 -1.08 -10.69 -6.37
CA ILE A 17 -0.93 -9.41 -5.67
C ILE A 17 -1.96 -8.38 -6.18
N ASP A 18 -3.01 -8.15 -5.40
CA ASP A 18 -4.05 -7.16 -5.70
C ASP A 18 -3.56 -5.72 -5.43
N CYS A 19 -3.09 -5.04 -6.46
CA CYS A 19 -2.66 -3.65 -6.34
C CYS A 19 -3.76 -2.62 -6.62
N HIS A 20 -5.04 -3.02 -6.70
CA HIS A 20 -6.12 -2.11 -7.09
C HIS A 20 -6.49 -1.10 -6.00
N LEU A 21 -7.25 -0.08 -6.43
CA LEU A 21 -7.80 0.97 -5.57
C LEU A 21 -8.51 0.36 -4.36
N GLY A 22 -8.18 0.87 -3.18
CA GLY A 22 -8.79 0.43 -1.92
C GLY A 22 -8.09 -0.77 -1.27
N THR A 23 -7.12 -1.41 -1.92
CA THR A 23 -6.43 -2.55 -1.32
C THR A 23 -5.46 -2.09 -0.22
N LEU A 24 -5.47 -2.81 0.90
CA LEU A 24 -4.74 -2.48 2.12
C LEU A 24 -3.59 -3.44 2.37
N TRP A 25 -2.45 -2.86 2.76
CA TRP A 25 -1.19 -3.53 3.01
C TRP A 25 -0.57 -3.07 4.32
N PHE A 26 0.39 -3.83 4.82
CA PHE A 26 1.32 -3.43 5.88
C PHE A 26 2.72 -3.28 5.29
N LEU A 27 3.22 -2.06 5.31
CA LEU A 27 4.52 -1.68 4.79
C LEU A 27 5.52 -1.68 5.95
N LYS A 28 6.55 -2.53 5.87
CA LYS A 28 7.58 -2.59 6.90
C LYS A 28 8.35 -1.29 6.98
N GLU A 29 8.81 -0.99 8.20
CA GLU A 29 9.60 0.20 8.48
C GLU A 29 10.86 0.30 7.62
N SER A 30 11.53 -0.84 7.36
CA SER A 30 12.74 -0.92 6.53
C SER A 30 12.51 -0.42 5.11
N LEU A 31 11.34 -0.72 4.54
CA LEU A 31 10.94 -0.27 3.21
C LEU A 31 10.75 1.25 3.21
N LEU A 32 9.99 1.77 4.17
CA LEU A 32 9.71 3.21 4.25
C LEU A 32 10.98 4.03 4.48
N LYS A 33 11.86 3.59 5.38
CA LYS A 33 13.16 4.24 5.62
C LYS A 33 14.01 4.34 4.37
N ARG A 34 13.93 3.35 3.48
CA ARG A 34 14.70 3.26 2.24
C ARG A 34 14.06 4.03 1.07
N THR A 35 12.72 4.05 0.99
CA THR A 35 12.01 4.58 -0.19
C THR A 35 11.39 5.96 0.02
N VAL A 36 11.24 6.41 1.27
CA VAL A 36 10.61 7.70 1.58
C VAL A 36 11.68 8.73 1.93
N ALA A 37 11.87 9.70 1.04
CA ALA A 37 12.69 10.87 1.33
C ALA A 37 12.16 11.63 2.56
N GLY A 38 13.09 12.02 3.45
CA GLY A 38 12.75 12.72 4.70
C GLY A 38 12.04 11.88 5.75
N TYR A 39 12.02 10.55 5.60
CA TYR A 39 11.45 9.66 6.60
C TYR A 39 12.30 9.64 7.89
N ASP A 40 11.65 9.54 9.03
CA ASP A 40 12.32 9.46 10.33
C ASP A 40 13.10 8.14 10.46
N GLN A 41 14.42 8.23 10.30
CA GLN A 41 15.33 7.09 10.40
C GLN A 41 15.40 6.52 11.82
N ARG A 42 14.98 7.27 12.85
CA ARG A 42 14.96 6.84 14.25
C ARG A 42 13.65 6.18 14.66
N SER A 43 12.62 6.18 13.80
CA SER A 43 11.36 5.52 14.10
C SER A 43 11.58 4.02 14.41
N THR A 44 10.96 3.58 15.50
CA THR A 44 11.03 2.20 16.03
C THR A 44 9.77 1.40 15.69
N ARG A 45 8.90 1.94 14.84
CA ARG A 45 7.68 1.26 14.40
C ARG A 45 8.04 0.01 13.62
N ARG A 46 7.16 -0.99 13.66
CA ARG A 46 7.34 -2.24 12.92
C ARG A 46 6.89 -2.12 11.47
N ALA A 47 5.73 -1.50 11.27
CA ALA A 47 5.09 -1.34 9.98
C ALA A 47 4.03 -0.22 10.03
N HIS A 48 3.61 0.20 8.84
CA HIS A 48 2.54 1.16 8.62
C HIS A 48 1.47 0.58 7.70
N PRO A 49 0.18 0.91 7.90
CA PRO A 49 -0.83 0.65 6.90
C PRO A 49 -0.50 1.38 5.59
N GLY A 50 -0.60 0.70 4.46
CA GLY A 50 -0.52 1.27 3.12
C GLY A 50 -1.85 1.05 2.42
N LEU A 51 -2.35 2.07 1.74
CA LEU A 51 -3.62 2.03 0.99
C LEU A 51 -3.33 2.30 -0.48
N SER A 52 -3.56 1.32 -1.34
CA SER A 52 -3.38 1.48 -2.78
C SER A 52 -4.38 2.47 -3.36
N VAL A 53 -3.87 3.39 -4.17
CA VAL A 53 -4.67 4.34 -4.96
C VAL A 53 -4.59 4.07 -6.46
N ASN A 54 -3.98 2.96 -6.86
CA ASN A 54 -3.84 2.59 -8.27
C ASN A 54 -5.18 2.16 -8.87
N ARG A 55 -5.58 2.80 -9.97
CA ARG A 55 -6.77 2.43 -10.74
C ARG A 55 -6.51 1.32 -11.75
N ARG A 56 -5.25 1.15 -12.16
CA ARG A 56 -4.82 0.19 -13.16
C ARG A 56 -3.94 -0.88 -12.54
N THR A 57 -4.05 -2.08 -13.07
CA THR A 57 -3.14 -3.18 -12.77
C THR A 57 -1.74 -2.83 -13.26
N PRO A 58 -0.67 -3.21 -12.53
CA PRO A 58 0.69 -3.12 -13.01
C PRO A 58 0.87 -3.78 -14.39
N SER A 59 1.55 -3.05 -15.28
CA SER A 59 1.88 -3.43 -16.66
C SER A 59 3.34 -3.86 -16.83
N SER A 60 4.17 -3.61 -15.81
CA SER A 60 5.56 -4.06 -15.72
C SER A 60 5.90 -4.50 -14.29
N LEU A 61 6.85 -5.42 -14.15
CA LEU A 61 7.43 -5.78 -12.85
C LEU A 61 8.29 -4.66 -12.23
N GLN A 62 8.60 -3.62 -13.02
CA GLN A 62 9.28 -2.42 -12.57
C GLN A 62 8.33 -1.31 -12.13
N ASP A 63 7.01 -1.51 -12.29
CA ASP A 63 6.02 -0.50 -11.91
C ASP A 63 6.11 -0.17 -10.42
N VAL A 64 5.60 1.02 -10.09
CA VAL A 64 5.42 1.48 -8.72
C VAL A 64 3.94 1.51 -8.41
N VAL A 65 3.55 1.00 -7.25
CA VAL A 65 2.19 1.18 -6.75
C VAL A 65 2.14 2.42 -5.90
N SER A 66 1.28 3.34 -6.28
CA SER A 66 1.03 4.55 -5.52
C SER A 66 0.18 4.17 -4.31
N MET A 67 0.71 4.42 -3.11
CA MET A 67 0.03 4.12 -1.86
C MET A 67 -0.03 5.35 -0.95
N LEU A 68 -1.16 5.54 -0.28
CA LEU A 68 -1.23 6.44 0.87
C LEU A 68 -0.73 5.71 2.13
N ILE A 69 0.13 6.35 2.90
CA ILE A 69 0.65 5.81 4.17
C ILE A 69 -0.25 6.22 5.33
N GLY A 70 -0.67 5.22 6.09
CA GLY A 70 -1.53 5.33 7.27
C GLY A 70 -0.77 5.75 8.52
N THR A 71 -1.40 6.59 9.31
CA THR A 71 -0.90 7.09 10.59
C THR A 71 -2.02 7.11 11.63
N SER A 72 -1.65 7.23 12.90
CA SER A 72 -2.61 7.30 14.01
C SER A 72 -3.08 8.71 14.33
N LYS A 73 -2.56 9.74 13.65
CA LYS A 73 -2.92 11.14 13.89
C LYS A 73 -3.43 11.74 12.60
N ALA A 74 -4.54 12.46 12.67
CA ALA A 74 -5.05 13.21 11.52
C ALA A 74 -4.04 14.31 11.12
N ARG A 75 -4.01 14.61 9.82
CA ARG A 75 -3.37 15.81 9.26
C ARG A 75 -4.45 16.65 8.59
N SER A 76 -4.14 17.92 8.28
CA SER A 76 -5.11 18.87 7.70
C SER A 76 -5.83 18.33 6.46
N ARG A 77 -5.17 17.49 5.66
CA ARG A 77 -5.75 16.79 4.52
C ARG A 77 -5.46 15.28 4.61
N CYS A 78 -6.45 14.48 4.95
CA CYS A 78 -6.32 13.02 5.01
C CYS A 78 -7.63 12.30 4.70
N PHE A 79 -7.51 11.11 4.10
CA PHE A 79 -8.57 10.10 4.07
C PHE A 79 -8.53 9.29 5.37
N SER A 80 -9.67 8.85 5.91
CA SER A 80 -9.71 8.02 7.11
C SER A 80 -10.53 6.76 6.91
N ALA A 81 -10.06 5.63 7.44
CA ALA A 81 -10.82 4.38 7.46
C ALA A 81 -10.68 3.70 8.83
N CYS A 82 -11.71 2.94 9.21
CA CYS A 82 -11.75 2.19 10.46
C CYS A 82 -11.28 0.75 10.28
N ASP A 83 -10.99 0.08 11.39
CA ASP A 83 -10.77 -1.38 11.47
C ASP A 83 -9.65 -1.89 10.55
N ILE A 84 -8.61 -1.07 10.39
CA ILE A 84 -7.42 -1.44 9.60
C ILE A 84 -6.48 -2.34 10.41
N MET A 85 -6.51 -2.23 11.75
CA MET A 85 -5.57 -2.88 12.66
C MET A 85 -6.28 -3.92 13.54
N ALA A 86 -6.03 -5.21 13.32
CA ALA A 86 -6.70 -6.33 14.01
C ALA A 86 -6.69 -6.30 15.55
N LYS A 87 -5.71 -5.65 16.17
CA LYS A 87 -5.47 -5.66 17.63
C LYS A 87 -5.83 -4.34 18.32
N ARG A 88 -6.56 -3.45 17.66
CA ARG A 88 -6.95 -2.16 18.22
C ARG A 88 -8.47 -2.11 18.33
N GLU A 89 -8.94 -1.26 19.24
CA GLU A 89 -10.37 -1.04 19.48
C GLU A 89 -11.13 -0.94 18.15
N PRO A 90 -12.24 -1.68 18.00
CA PRO A 90 -13.16 -1.45 16.88
C PRO A 90 -13.49 0.04 16.87
N GLU A 91 -13.52 0.67 15.69
CA GLU A 91 -13.67 2.13 15.48
C GLU A 91 -12.37 2.96 15.46
N ARG A 92 -11.20 2.38 15.78
CA ARG A 92 -9.96 3.17 15.71
C ARG A 92 -9.62 3.55 14.26
N ARG A 93 -9.73 4.85 13.98
CA ARG A 93 -9.40 5.44 12.67
C ARG A 93 -7.91 5.39 12.36
N THR A 94 -7.61 5.02 11.13
CA THR A 94 -6.31 5.21 10.48
C THR A 94 -6.42 6.34 9.47
N TYR A 95 -5.48 7.27 9.52
CA TYR A 95 -5.46 8.45 8.66
C TYR A 95 -4.39 8.33 7.58
N PHE A 96 -4.81 8.41 6.33
CA PHE A 96 -4.01 8.26 5.12
C PHE A 96 -3.81 9.63 4.47
N SER A 97 -2.58 10.12 4.43
CA SER A 97 -2.28 11.49 3.94
C SER A 97 -1.02 11.61 3.09
N ILE A 98 -0.12 10.63 3.17
CA ILE A 98 1.19 10.72 2.52
C ILE A 98 1.19 9.78 1.32
N LEU A 99 1.18 10.32 0.11
CA LEU A 99 1.32 9.52 -1.12
C LEU A 99 2.78 9.12 -1.32
N ARG A 100 3.02 7.82 -1.55
CA ARG A 100 4.35 7.25 -1.82
C ARG A 100 4.32 6.25 -2.98
N PRO A 101 5.29 6.32 -3.89
CA PRO A 101 5.53 5.24 -4.83
C PRO A 101 6.19 4.08 -4.05
N VAL A 102 5.50 2.94 -4.01
CA VAL A 102 6.03 1.70 -3.42
C VAL A 102 6.46 0.79 -4.57
N PRO A 103 7.76 0.44 -4.68
CA PRO A 103 8.21 -0.48 -5.71
C PRO A 103 7.50 -1.83 -5.57
N VAL A 104 6.91 -2.34 -6.66
CA VAL A 104 6.16 -3.60 -6.61
C VAL A 104 6.90 -4.79 -7.16
N ARG A 105 8.18 -4.90 -6.83
CA ARG A 105 8.95 -6.09 -7.20
C ARG A 105 8.34 -7.29 -6.47
N PRO A 106 8.18 -8.46 -7.13
CA PRO A 106 7.66 -9.66 -6.48
C PRO A 106 8.35 -9.99 -5.14
N LEU A 107 9.66 -9.71 -5.06
CA LEU A 107 10.47 -9.90 -3.85
C LEU A 107 10.00 -9.07 -2.64
N ASN A 108 9.32 -7.94 -2.85
CA ASN A 108 8.78 -7.15 -1.75
C ASN A 108 7.55 -7.80 -1.11
N PHE A 109 6.86 -8.70 -1.82
CA PHE A 109 5.65 -9.39 -1.35
C PHE A 109 5.89 -10.85 -0.93
N CYS A 110 6.95 -11.48 -1.45
CA CYS A 110 7.23 -12.89 -1.22
C CYS A 110 8.31 -13.11 -0.16
N ASN A 111 8.05 -14.00 0.80
CA ASN A 111 9.11 -14.53 1.65
C ASN A 111 9.92 -15.58 0.88
N THR A 112 11.23 -15.44 0.89
CA THR A 112 12.19 -16.43 0.37
C THR A 112 13.15 -16.84 1.50
N ARG A 113 14.00 -17.84 1.26
CA ARG A 113 15.04 -18.22 2.24
C ARG A 113 16.01 -17.08 2.57
N GLN A 114 16.25 -16.17 1.62
CA GLN A 114 17.24 -15.10 1.74
C GLN A 114 16.62 -13.74 2.04
N TRP A 115 15.33 -13.55 1.73
CA TRP A 115 14.64 -12.26 1.80
C TRP A 115 13.28 -12.40 2.47
N ARG A 116 12.97 -11.50 3.41
CA ARG A 116 11.62 -11.41 3.97
C ARG A 116 10.81 -10.37 3.20
N ALA A 117 9.53 -10.66 2.98
CA ALA A 117 8.59 -9.72 2.40
C ALA A 117 8.59 -8.42 3.23
N GLU A 118 8.58 -7.28 2.55
CA GLU A 118 8.48 -5.96 3.18
C GLU A 118 7.10 -5.32 3.03
N VAL A 119 6.25 -5.93 2.21
CA VAL A 119 4.86 -5.59 2.03
C VAL A 119 4.04 -6.83 2.38
N GLU A 120 3.21 -6.73 3.41
CA GLU A 120 2.38 -7.83 3.90
C GLU A 120 0.91 -7.49 3.65
N ARG A 121 0.10 -8.48 3.24
CA ARG A 121 -1.34 -8.29 3.04
C ARG A 121 -2.01 -7.94 4.36
N ASN A 122 -2.93 -6.97 4.37
CA ASN A 122 -3.78 -6.78 5.53
C ASN A 122 -4.80 -7.92 5.62
N LEU A 123 -4.50 -8.95 6.43
CA LEU A 123 -5.38 -10.13 6.55
C LEU A 123 -6.69 -9.84 7.28
N HIS A 124 -6.74 -8.78 8.08
CA HIS A 124 -7.94 -8.42 8.85
C HIS A 124 -8.92 -7.61 8.01
N LYS A 125 -8.41 -6.60 7.30
CA LYS A 125 -9.18 -5.80 6.35
C LYS A 125 -8.39 -5.67 5.05
N PRO A 126 -8.49 -6.65 4.13
CA PRO A 126 -7.70 -6.64 2.90
C PRO A 126 -8.03 -5.50 1.95
N LYS A 127 -9.26 -4.97 2.02
CA LYS A 127 -9.76 -3.93 1.15
C LYS A 127 -10.70 -3.01 1.92
N LEU A 128 -10.78 -1.76 1.49
CA LEU A 128 -11.82 -0.83 1.94
C LEU A 128 -13.22 -1.35 1.58
N THR A 129 -14.22 -0.93 2.34
CA THR A 129 -15.62 -1.15 1.96
C THR A 129 -15.97 -0.35 0.70
N SER A 130 -17.14 -0.62 0.12
CA SER A 130 -17.64 0.12 -1.03
C SER A 130 -17.79 1.62 -0.73
N GLU A 131 -18.31 1.95 0.46
CA GLU A 131 -18.54 3.31 0.94
C GLU A 131 -17.19 4.03 1.14
N GLU A 132 -16.25 3.40 1.84
CA GLU A 132 -14.89 3.92 2.03
C GLU A 132 -14.15 4.11 0.71
N THR A 133 -14.38 3.24 -0.28
CA THR A 133 -13.78 3.35 -1.62
C THR A 133 -14.35 4.54 -2.40
N GLN A 134 -15.65 4.83 -2.27
CA GLN A 134 -16.27 6.02 -2.85
C GLN A 134 -15.73 7.30 -2.19
N GLU A 135 -15.59 7.30 -0.86
CA GLU A 135 -14.97 8.39 -0.12
C GLU A 135 -13.51 8.63 -0.53
N LEU A 136 -12.72 7.56 -0.64
CA LEU A 136 -11.35 7.63 -1.15
C LEU A 136 -11.32 8.24 -2.55
N THR A 137 -12.24 7.84 -3.44
CA THR A 137 -12.31 8.36 -4.80
C THR A 137 -12.57 9.87 -4.81
N ARG A 138 -13.52 10.35 -4.00
CA ARG A 138 -13.79 11.80 -3.84
C ARG A 138 -12.55 12.53 -3.33
N PHE A 139 -11.92 12.01 -2.27
CA PHE A 139 -10.69 12.57 -1.70
C PHE A 139 -9.57 12.72 -2.74
N LEU A 140 -9.38 11.71 -3.60
CA LEU A 140 -8.37 11.75 -4.66
C LEU A 140 -8.69 12.78 -5.74
N VAL A 141 -9.97 12.93 -6.11
CA VAL A 141 -10.44 13.92 -7.10
C VAL A 141 -10.24 15.33 -6.57
N GLU A 142 -10.74 15.63 -5.38
CA GLU A 142 -10.55 16.93 -4.71
C GLU A 142 -9.05 17.24 -4.51
N GLY A 143 -8.23 16.18 -4.36
CA GLY A 143 -6.77 16.23 -4.21
C GLY A 143 -5.98 16.60 -5.44
N GLY A 144 -6.58 16.54 -6.63
CA GLY A 144 -5.82 16.51 -7.88
C GLY A 144 -4.89 15.28 -7.96
N LEU A 145 -5.14 14.25 -7.15
CA LEU A 145 -4.41 12.98 -7.12
C LEU A 145 -5.06 11.91 -8.02
N SER A 146 -6.26 12.20 -8.52
CA SER A 146 -6.91 11.48 -9.59
C SER A 146 -6.31 11.91 -10.94
N ARG A 147 -5.45 11.08 -11.53
CA ARG A 147 -5.11 11.13 -12.96
C ARG A 147 -5.64 9.90 -13.67
#